data_AF-A0A529ZHP9-F1
#
_entry.id   AF-A0A529ZHP9-F1
#
_cell.length_a   1.000
_cell.length_b   1.000
_cell.length_c   1.000
_cell.angle_alpha   90.00
_cell.angle_beta   90.00
_cell.angle_gamma   90.00
#
_symmetry.space_group_name_H-M   'P 1'
#
loop_
_entity.id
_entity.type
_entity.pdbx_description
1 polymer ?
#
loop_
_entity_poly.entity_id
_entity_poly.type
_entity_poly.pdbx_seq_one_letter_code
_entity_poly.pdbx_strand_id
1 'polypeptide(L)' 'EPFFTTRRETGGTGVGLGIVLALLKAHDGTIRLVDSERGTRFEINLPVV' A
#
# COMPACT_ATOMS: atom_id res chain seq x y z
N GLU A 1 -3.97 -1.89 -10.75
CA GLU A 1 -5.44 -1.83 -10.81
C GLU A 1 -6.00 -1.37 -9.48
N PRO A 2 -7.01 -0.49 -9.45
CA PRO A 2 -7.78 -0.24 -8.23
C PRO A 2 -8.43 -1.57 -7.79
N PHE A 3 -8.38 -1.88 -6.49
CA PHE A 3 -9.08 -3.05 -5.90
C PHE A 3 -8.56 -4.45 -6.27
N PHE A 4 -7.29 -4.58 -6.67
CA PHE A 4 -6.66 -5.88 -6.88
C PHE A 4 -6.49 -6.65 -5.56
N THR A 5 -6.76 -7.96 -5.59
CA THR A 5 -6.62 -8.85 -4.44
C THR A 5 -6.48 -10.29 -4.87
N THR A 6 -5.58 -11.04 -4.23
CA THR A 6 -5.46 -12.50 -4.40
C THR A 6 -6.47 -13.28 -3.54
N ARG A 7 -7.17 -12.59 -2.63
CA ARG A 7 -8.15 -13.18 -1.70
C ARG A 7 -9.59 -12.96 -2.14
N ARG A 8 -9.84 -12.73 -3.44
CA ARG A 8 -11.18 -12.38 -3.95
C ARG A 8 -12.24 -13.40 -3.54
N GLU A 9 -11.91 -14.68 -3.67
CA GLU A 9 -12.81 -15.80 -3.35
C GLU A 9 -13.11 -15.93 -1.85
N THR A 10 -12.21 -15.43 -1.00
CA THR A 10 -12.38 -15.44 0.46
C THR A 10 -12.80 -14.07 1.02
N GLY A 11 -13.39 -13.22 0.18
CA GLY A 11 -13.94 -11.92 0.60
C GLY A 11 -12.93 -10.75 0.67
N GLY A 12 -11.70 -10.93 0.20
CA GLY A 12 -10.73 -9.86 0.11
C GLY A 12 -11.16 -8.80 -0.90
N THR A 13 -11.22 -7.54 -0.47
CA THR A 13 -11.71 -6.42 -1.31
C THR A 13 -10.63 -5.79 -2.18
N GLY A 14 -9.36 -5.89 -1.79
CA GLY A 14 -8.23 -5.26 -2.50
C GLY A 14 -8.12 -3.75 -2.29
N VAL A 15 -8.87 -3.20 -1.34
CA VAL A 15 -9.01 -1.74 -1.16
C VAL A 15 -7.84 -1.15 -0.36
N GLY A 16 -7.20 -1.92 0.53
CA GLY A 16 -6.24 -1.41 1.51
C GLY A 16 -5.07 -0.62 0.92
N LEU A 17 -4.39 -1.17 -0.09
CA LEU A 17 -3.26 -0.48 -0.73
C LEU A 17 -3.71 0.77 -1.50
N GLY A 18 -4.92 0.75 -2.07
CA GLY A 18 -5.53 1.91 -2.71
C GLY A 18 -5.78 3.07 -1.75
N ILE A 19 -6.27 2.77 -0.54
CA ILE A 19 -6.43 3.77 0.54
C ILE A 19 -5.08 4.36 0.94
N VAL A 20 -4.07 3.51 1.17
CA VAL A 20 -2.72 3.96 1.54
C VAL A 20 -2.13 4.88 0.47
N LEU A 21 -2.23 4.51 -0.81
CA LEU A 21 -1.77 5.35 -1.93
C LEU A 21 -2.49 6.70 -1.96
N ALA A 22 -3.81 6.72 -1.75
CA ALA A 22 -4.58 7.96 -1.73
C ALA A 22 -4.17 8.89 -0.57
N LEU A 23 -3.99 8.33 0.63
CA LEU A 23 -3.52 9.08 1.80
C LEU A 23 -2.13 9.65 1.56
N LEU A 24 -1.18 8.83 1.11
CA LEU A 24 0.18 9.29 0.87
C LEU A 24 0.22 10.39 -0.20
N LYS A 25 -0.54 10.24 -1.28
CA LYS A 25 -0.65 11.29 -2.30
C LYS A 25 -1.20 12.61 -1.74
N ALA A 26 -2.13 12.56 -0.79
CA ALA A 26 -2.68 13.77 -0.14
C ALA A 26 -1.70 14.46 0.81
N HIS A 27 -0.64 13.75 1.24
CA HIS A 27 0.38 14.24 2.17
C HIS A 27 1.78 14.34 1.53
N ASP A 28 1.87 14.40 0.20
CA ASP A 28 3.12 14.39 -0.56
C ASP A 28 4.09 13.27 -0.16
N GLY A 29 3.51 12.16 0.32
CA GLY A 29 4.20 10.96 0.74
C GLY A 29 4.40 9.97 -0.39
N THR A 30 5.28 9.00 -0.15
CA THR A 30 5.58 7.92 -1.10
C THR A 30 5.53 6.56 -0.41
N ILE A 31 5.27 5.52 -1.19
CA ILE A 31 5.33 4.12 -0.77
C ILE A 31 6.09 3.31 -1.82
N ARG A 32 6.95 2.41 -1.37
CA ARG A 32 7.65 1.45 -2.22
C ARG A 32 7.72 0.08 -1.57
N LEU A 33 7.68 -0.96 -2.40
CA LEU A 33 8.02 -2.31 -1.99
C LEU A 33 9.54 -2.39 -1.83
N VAL A 34 10.00 -3.00 -0.74
CA VAL A 34 11.43 -3.20 -0.46
C VAL A 34 11.69 -4.65 -0.10
N ASP A 35 12.95 -5.05 -0.21
CA ASP A 35 13.36 -6.40 0.17
C ASP A 35 13.07 -6.67 1.66
N SER A 36 12.67 -7.90 1.93
CA SER A 36 12.41 -8.40 3.27
C SER A 36 12.91 -9.84 3.38
N GLU A 37 13.60 -10.16 4.47
CA GLU A 37 14.06 -11.53 4.73
C GLU A 37 12.88 -12.50 4.96
N ARG A 38 11.73 -11.99 5.42
CA ARG A 38 10.48 -12.75 5.55
C ARG A 38 9.25 -11.88 5.28
N GLY A 39 8.25 -12.45 4.64
CA GLY A 39 6.98 -11.77 4.36
C GLY A 39 7.13 -10.61 3.38
N THR A 40 6.31 -9.57 3.55
CA THR A 40 6.28 -8.39 2.67
C THR A 40 6.61 -7.14 3.46
N ARG A 41 7.46 -6.27 2.91
CA ARG A 41 7.81 -4.98 3.53
C ARG A 41 7.53 -3.82 2.58
N PHE A 42 6.76 -2.86 3.08
CA PHE A 42 6.56 -1.58 2.41
C PHE A 42 7.28 -0.49 3.20
N GLU A 43 8.04 0.35 2.52
CA GLU A 43 8.61 1.57 3.10
C GLU A 43 7.72 2.75 2.73
N ILE A 44 7.44 3.61 3.70
CA ILE A 44 6.67 4.83 3.56
C ILE A 44 7.58 6.01 3.92
N ASN A 45 7.60 7.03 3.07
CA ASN A 45 8.27 8.30 3.36
C ASN A 45 7.23 9.43 3.34
N LEU A 46 7.31 10.33 4.32
CA LEU A 46 6.45 11.50 4.46
C LEU A 46 7.31 12.75 4.68
N PRO A 47 6.93 13.93 4.14
CA PRO A 47 7.56 15.19 4.47
C PRO A 47 7.40 15.55 5.97
N VAL A 48 8.38 16.26 6.52
CA VAL A 48 8.44 16.65 7.95
C VAL A 48 7.81 18.02 8.26
N VAL A 49 7.24 18.68 7.26
CA VAL A 49 6.72 20.06 7.32
C VAL A 49 5.41 20.18 8.08
#